data_AF-A0A965J9W5-F1
#
_entry.id   AF-A0A965J9W5-F1
#
_cell.length_a   1.000
_cell.length_b   1.000
_cell.length_c   1.000
_cell.angle_alpha   90.00
_cell.angle_beta   90.00
_cell.angle_gamma   90.00
#
_symmetry.space_group_name_H-M   'P 1'
#
loop_
_entity.id
_entity.type
_entity.pdbx_description
1 polymer ?
#
loop_
_entity_poly.entity_id
_entity_poly.type
_entity_poly.pdbx_seq_one_letter_code
_entity_poly.pdbx_strand_id
1 'polypeptide(L)' 'GDGELGIALRTGQITGKEIRIYAGCGIVAGSNPEKELEESAAKMIPMRSALH' A
#
# COMPACT_ATOMS: atom_id res chain seq x y z
N GLY A 1 -18.27 -22.94 10.19
CA GLY A 1 -16.84 -22.86 10.54
C GLY A 1 -16.21 -22.07 9.44
N ASP A 2 -16.35 -20.76 9.52
CA ASP A 2 -16.20 -19.86 8.40
C ASP A 2 -15.22 -18.77 8.80
N GLY A 3 -14.27 -18.49 7.91
CA GLY A 3 -13.28 -17.44 8.06
C GLY A 3 -13.10 -16.73 6.73
N GLU A 4 -12.97 -15.41 6.78
CA GLU A 4 -12.69 -14.59 5.61
C GLU A 4 -11.21 -14.22 5.58
N LEU A 5 -10.61 -14.32 4.40
CA LEU A 5 -9.23 -13.93 4.15
C LEU A 5 -9.23 -12.71 3.23
N GLY A 6 -8.57 -11.64 3.68
CA GLY A 6 -8.30 -10.45 2.87
C GLY A 6 -6.83 -10.39 2.45
N ILE A 7 -6.57 -9.81 1.29
CA ILE A 7 -5.21 -9.44 0.91
C ILE A 7 -4.83 -8.19 1.71
N ALA A 8 -3.66 -8.20 2.35
CA ALA A 8 -3.17 -7.08 3.16
C ALA A 8 -2.68 -5.88 2.31
N LEU A 9 -3.52 -5.39 1.40
CA LEU A 9 -3.28 -4.18 0.61
C LEU A 9 -3.67 -2.93 1.40
N ARG A 10 -2.92 -1.83 1.23
CA ARG A 10 -3.12 -0.58 1.99
C ARG A 10 -3.04 -0.81 3.50
N THR A 11 -2.09 -1.63 3.92
CA THR A 11 -1.86 -1.95 5.33
C THR A 11 -0.46 -1.50 5.74
N GLY A 12 -0.21 -1.54 7.05
CA GLY A 12 1.10 -1.27 7.62
C GLY A 12 1.34 -2.14 8.82
N GLN A 13 2.60 -2.51 9.03
CA GLN A 13 3.04 -3.26 10.19
C GLN A 13 3.51 -2.27 11.26
N ILE A 14 2.91 -2.33 12.44
CA ILE A 14 3.29 -1.51 13.59
C ILE A 14 4.29 -2.30 14.44
N THR A 15 5.39 -1.65 14.84
CA THR A 15 6.37 -2.18 15.80
C THR A 15 6.68 -1.08 16.82
N GLY A 16 6.18 -1.24 18.05
CA GLY A 16 6.29 -0.20 19.07
C GLY A 16 5.57 1.08 18.66
N LYS A 17 6.33 2.16 18.45
CA LYS A 17 5.83 3.47 18.01
C LYS A 17 6.09 3.76 16.52
N GLU A 18 6.65 2.80 15.80
CA GLU A 18 6.93 2.93 14.37
C GLU A 18 5.91 2.14 13.55
N ILE A 19 5.56 2.66 12.38
CA ILE A 19 4.73 1.96 11.40
C ILE A 19 5.43 1.93 10.05
N ARG A 20 5.52 0.73 9.47
CA ARG A 20 5.95 0.54 8.08
C ARG A 20 4.72 0.28 7.22
N ILE A 21 4.39 1.22 6.35
CA ILE A 21 3.27 1.10 5.41
C ILE A 21 3.74 0.53 4.07
N TYR A 22 2.87 -0.25 3.42
CA TYR A 22 3.18 -0.89 2.14
C TYR A 22 2.19 -0.45 1.06
N ALA A 23 2.73 -0.11 -0.11
CA ALA A 23 1.98 0.16 -1.33
C ALA A 23 2.81 -0.30 -2.53
N GLY A 24 2.13 -0.67 -3.61
CA GLY A 24 2.78 -1.10 -4.84
C GLY A 24 1.88 -0.91 -6.06
N CYS A 25 2.50 -1.04 -7.22
CA CYS A 25 1.90 -0.93 -8.54
C CYS A 25 2.15 -2.23 -9.33
N GLY A 26 1.30 -2.49 -10.33
CA GLY A 26 1.43 -3.67 -11.17
C GLY A 26 2.23 -3.34 -12.42
N ILE A 27 3.45 -3.86 -12.55
CA ILE A 27 4.31 -3.59 -13.70
C ILE A 27 3.97 -4.53 -14.86
N VAL A 28 3.71 -3.96 -16.04
CA VAL A 28 3.48 -4.68 -17.30
C VAL A 28 4.40 -4.14 -18.40
N ALA A 29 4.48 -4.82 -19.55
CA ALA A 29 5.41 -4.47 -20.64
C ALA A 29 5.23 -3.04 -21.21
N GLY A 30 4.07 -2.42 -21.00
CA GLY A 30 3.78 -1.03 -21.40
C GLY A 30 3.79 -0.02 -20.24
N SER A 31 4.23 -0.42 -19.05
CA SER A 31 4.25 0.45 -17.88
C SER A 31 5.23 1.61 -18.05
N ASN A 32 4.83 2.79 -17.55
CA ASN A 32 5.69 3.95 -17.49
C ASN A 32 6.21 4.11 -16.05
N PRO A 33 7.54 4.06 -15.81
CA PRO A 33 8.09 4.12 -14.45
C PRO A 33 7.62 5.30 -13.59
N GLU A 34 7.46 6.48 -14.19
CA GLU A 34 7.00 7.67 -13.47
C GLU A 34 5.54 7.53 -13.05
N LYS A 35 4.67 7.05 -13.95
CA LYS A 35 3.25 6.82 -13.64
C LYS A 35 3.04 5.74 -12.59
N GLU A 36 3.82 4.66 -12.64
CA GLU A 36 3.73 3.56 -11.67
C GLU A 36 4.21 4.01 -10.27
N LEU A 37 5.20 4.90 -10.23
CA LEU A 37 5.65 5.53 -8.98
C LEU A 37 4.57 6.44 -8.41
N GLU A 38 3.96 7.29 -9.23
CA GLU A 38 2.82 8.14 -8.83
C GLU A 38 1.65 7.31 -8.32
N GLU A 39 1.32 6.20 -8.99
CA GLU A 39 0.27 5.28 -8.56
C GLU A 39 0.58 4.66 -7.18
N SER A 40 1.81 4.20 -6.97
CA SER A 40 2.25 3.64 -5.69
C SER A 40 2.20 4.68 -4.57
N ALA A 41 2.59 5.92 -4.85
CA ALA A 41 2.51 7.03 -3.91
C ALA A 41 1.06 7.38 -3.55
N ALA A 42 0.17 7.45 -4.55
CA ALA A 42 -1.26 7.68 -4.34
C ALA A 42 -1.89 6.59 -3.46
N LYS A 43 -1.46 5.34 -3.64
CA LYS A 43 -1.90 4.21 -2.83
C LYS A 43 -1.48 4.33 -1.35
N MET A 44 -0.42 5.06 -1.01
CA MET A 44 -0.03 5.31 0.39
C MET A 44 -0.89 6.35 1.11
N ILE A 45 -1.62 7.21 0.38
CA ILE A 45 -2.35 8.34 0.95
C ILE A 45 -3.30 7.92 2.08
N PRO A 46 -4.17 6.89 1.95
CA PRO A 46 -5.13 6.55 3.01
C PRO A 46 -4.46 6.18 4.33
N MET A 47 -3.36 5.43 4.29
CA MET A 47 -2.62 5.05 5.51
C MET A 47 -1.90 6.24 6.13
N ARG A 48 -1.35 7.14 5.31
CA ARG A 48 -0.72 8.38 5.81
C ARG A 48 -1.75 9.32 6.43
N SER A 49 -2.91 9.48 5.80
CA SER A 49 -4.01 10.31 6.33
C SER A 49 -4.58 9.77 7.64
N ALA A 50 -4.57 8.44 7.85
CA ALA A 50 -5.02 7.82 9.09
C ALA A 50 -4.03 7.98 10.26
N LEU A 51 -2.80 8.43 10.00
CA LEU A 51 -1.76 8.67 11.01
C LEU A 51 -1.64 10.15 11.42
N HIS A 52 -2.41 11.05 10.79
CA HIS A 52 -2.59 12.43 11.27
C HIS A 52 -3.58 12.47 12.44
#